data_AF-Q54R62-F1
#
_entry.id   AF-Q54R62-F1
#
_cell.length_a   1.000
_cell.length_b   1.000
_cell.length_c   1.000
_cell.angle_alpha   90.00
_cell.angle_beta   90.00
_cell.angle_gamma   90.00
#
_symmetry.space_group_name_H-M   'P 1'
#
loop_
_entity.id
_entity.type
_entity.pdbx_description
1 polymer ?
#
loop_
_entity_poly.entity_id
_entity_poly.type
_entity_poly.pdbx_seq_one_letter_code
_entity_poly.pdbx_strand_id
1 'polypeptide(L)'
;MDSLEIEVIPRPDKDDRYTIKPLKDTLSFDKGFFLAVRAIQSIRKKSQGSVIVVGIAGPSGAGKTSIAQKIVSVLPKSILISLDNYLDSSRQIIEENYDDYRLVDFELLKKNISDLISNKPTDLPLYDFTKSGRYAYKRVQPPESKVLLIEGIYALHEEIRHLLDLRVSISGGVHFDLIKRIFRDVHRTGQQPHESLQQITDTVYPMYKAFIEPDLQLAEIQVVNKFNPFGGLLNPIYILKSVKQGVTVDMIHSVLNKSTIQENTARYYDIYLIPPNTTFANSSSCDWIRVRNADGQYSIMFSEEIKEGPFIISPRVDFVVGVNMLGGLMSLGYQMVAIIHRKSTIFKDGKIIISYDELEELGQTFVQIKGFDATSVQEAGKKLGLENNYLQKSYIELYQDKYKKSLSDNSTVTTLPIGGINNNNTINNNNNNNNNNNLSLSNFINSKL
;
A
#
# COMPACT_ATOMS: atom_id res chain seq x y z
N MET A 1 -12.06 -29.42 8.07
CA MET A 1 -11.26 -28.53 8.95
C MET A 1 -9.77 -28.86 8.72
N ASP A 2 -9.30 -28.93 7.46
CA ASP A 2 -8.25 -29.92 7.13
C ASP A 2 -6.90 -29.35 6.65
N SER A 3 -6.44 -28.17 7.09
CA SER A 3 -5.07 -27.72 6.72
C SER A 3 -4.38 -26.75 7.68
N LEU A 4 -4.55 -26.97 9.00
CA LEU A 4 -3.88 -26.15 10.03
C LEU A 4 -2.94 -26.94 10.94
N GLU A 5 -2.51 -28.12 10.51
CA GLU A 5 -1.53 -28.91 11.23
C GLU A 5 -0.13 -28.28 11.09
N ILE A 6 0.51 -28.02 12.22
CA ILE A 6 1.89 -27.54 12.27
C ILE A 6 2.81 -28.75 12.38
N GLU A 7 3.53 -29.05 11.30
CA GLU A 7 4.56 -30.08 11.29
C GLU A 7 5.89 -29.47 11.80
N VAL A 8 6.34 -29.91 12.98
CA VAL A 8 7.63 -29.48 13.56
C VAL A 8 8.75 -30.36 13.02
N ILE A 9 9.80 -29.73 12.49
CA ILE A 9 10.97 -30.40 11.90
C ILE A 9 12.27 -29.94 12.58
N PRO A 10 13.32 -30.76 12.63
CA PRO A 10 14.65 -30.30 13.05
C PRO A 10 15.16 -29.19 12.13
N ARG A 11 15.94 -28.26 12.68
CA ARG A 11 16.61 -27.24 11.88
C ARG A 11 17.79 -27.85 11.10
N PRO A 12 17.96 -27.52 9.81
CA PRO A 12 19.07 -28.06 9.01
C PRO A 12 20.47 -27.65 9.51
N ASP A 13 20.56 -26.50 10.18
CA ASP A 13 21.83 -25.85 10.51
C ASP A 13 22.28 -26.04 11.97
N LYS A 14 21.43 -26.61 12.84
CA LYS A 14 21.69 -26.74 14.27
C LYS A 14 21.05 -27.99 14.85
N ASP A 15 21.88 -28.85 15.44
CA ASP A 15 21.43 -29.96 16.26
C ASP A 15 20.59 -29.44 17.45
N ASP A 16 19.58 -30.21 17.84
CA ASP A 16 18.64 -29.93 18.94
C ASP A 16 17.73 -28.69 18.83
N ARG A 17 17.73 -28.02 17.67
CA ARG A 17 16.81 -26.91 17.39
C ARG A 17 15.73 -27.33 16.40
N TYR A 18 14.55 -26.76 16.55
CA TYR A 18 13.37 -27.11 15.76
C TYR A 18 12.76 -25.88 15.12
N THR A 19 12.23 -26.06 13.91
CA THR A 19 11.39 -25.10 13.18
C THR A 19 10.11 -25.82 12.75
N ILE A 20 9.29 -25.18 11.93
CA ILE A 20 8.16 -25.82 11.28
C ILE A 20 8.43 -26.00 9.78
N LYS A 21 7.75 -26.95 9.17
CA LYS A 21 7.67 -26.99 7.71
C LYS A 21 6.96 -25.73 7.21
N PRO A 22 7.51 -25.00 6.22
CA PRO A 22 6.88 -23.80 5.69
C PRO A 22 5.44 -24.06 5.24
N LEU A 23 4.53 -23.16 5.63
CA LEU A 23 3.15 -23.18 5.18
C LEU A 23 3.08 -22.71 3.73
N LYS A 24 2.30 -23.43 2.91
CA LYS A 24 2.19 -23.14 1.47
C LYS A 24 1.35 -21.89 1.16
N ASP A 25 0.33 -21.65 1.98
CA ASP A 25 -0.64 -20.59 1.73
C ASP A 25 -0.27 -19.32 2.51
N THR A 26 -0.53 -18.16 1.88
CA THR A 26 -0.55 -16.89 2.61
C THR A 26 -1.78 -16.81 3.51
N LEU A 27 -1.63 -16.20 4.68
CA LEU A 27 -2.62 -16.23 5.75
C LEU A 27 -3.16 -14.83 6.01
N SER A 28 -4.44 -14.71 6.34
CA SER A 28 -4.97 -13.44 6.89
C SER A 28 -4.28 -13.07 8.20
N PHE A 29 -4.35 -11.81 8.60
CA PHE A 29 -3.71 -11.33 9.84
C PHE A 29 -4.04 -12.17 11.08
N ASP A 30 -5.33 -12.45 11.33
CA ASP A 30 -5.73 -13.22 12.51
C ASP A 30 -5.40 -14.72 12.42
N LYS A 31 -5.48 -15.31 11.21
CA LYS A 31 -5.08 -16.71 10.98
C LYS A 31 -3.57 -16.87 11.13
N GLY A 32 -2.80 -15.92 10.61
CA GLY A 32 -1.35 -15.82 10.77
C GLY A 32 -0.93 -15.71 12.23
N PHE A 33 -1.59 -14.83 12.99
CA PHE A 33 -1.40 -14.72 14.44
C PHE A 33 -1.65 -16.04 15.15
N PHE A 34 -2.80 -16.67 14.89
CA PHE A 34 -3.17 -17.94 15.53
C PHE A 34 -2.16 -19.06 15.23
N LEU A 35 -1.73 -19.18 13.97
CA LEU A 35 -0.75 -20.19 13.57
C LEU A 35 0.66 -19.91 14.07
N ALA A 36 1.08 -18.64 14.18
CA ALA A 36 2.34 -18.28 14.81
C ALA A 36 2.37 -18.71 16.28
N VAL A 37 1.29 -18.47 17.04
CA VAL A 37 1.17 -18.94 18.44
C VAL A 37 1.22 -20.47 18.51
N ARG A 38 0.48 -21.17 17.64
CA ARG A 38 0.50 -22.65 17.60
C ARG A 38 1.89 -23.19 17.24
N ALA A 39 2.58 -22.57 16.29
CA ALA A 39 3.94 -22.96 15.90
C ALA A 39 4.91 -22.81 17.06
N ILE A 40 4.89 -21.68 17.76
CA ILE A 40 5.71 -21.46 18.96
C ILE A 40 5.41 -22.53 20.02
N GLN A 41 4.15 -22.84 20.27
CA GLN A 41 3.76 -23.88 21.23
C GLN A 41 4.26 -25.28 20.82
N SER A 42 4.18 -25.62 19.54
CA SER A 42 4.62 -26.91 19.02
C SER A 42 6.15 -27.06 19.04
N ILE A 43 6.90 -26.03 18.66
CA ILE A 43 8.36 -25.98 18.78
C ILE A 43 8.77 -26.14 20.25
N ARG A 44 8.11 -25.42 21.17
CA ARG A 44 8.42 -25.46 22.61
C ARG A 44 8.31 -26.84 23.24
N LYS A 45 7.36 -27.66 22.77
CA LYS A 45 7.21 -29.05 23.24
C LYS A 45 8.43 -29.92 22.88
N LYS A 46 9.18 -29.56 21.83
CA LYS A 46 10.37 -30.28 21.36
C LYS A 46 11.67 -29.69 21.90
N SER A 47 11.75 -28.38 22.12
CA SER A 47 13.00 -27.66 22.46
C SER A 47 13.52 -27.82 23.91
N GLN A 48 12.96 -28.73 24.73
CA GLN A 48 13.43 -29.10 26.09
C GLN A 48 13.87 -27.91 26.99
N GLY A 49 13.13 -26.80 26.95
CA GLY A 49 13.40 -25.61 27.80
C GLY A 49 14.34 -24.56 27.21
N SER A 50 14.86 -24.77 26.00
CA SER A 50 15.62 -23.76 25.24
C SER A 50 14.74 -22.58 24.82
N VAL A 51 15.32 -21.38 24.75
CA VAL A 51 14.62 -20.17 24.28
C VAL A 51 14.38 -20.25 22.78
N ILE A 52 13.12 -20.09 22.38
CA ILE A 52 12.69 -20.02 20.99
C ILE A 52 12.80 -18.59 20.51
N VAL A 53 13.48 -18.37 19.39
CA VAL A 53 13.64 -17.06 18.78
C VAL A 53 12.76 -16.94 17.55
N VAL A 54 11.89 -15.95 17.53
CA VAL A 54 10.90 -15.75 16.47
C VAL A 54 11.17 -14.40 15.81
N GLY A 55 11.44 -14.41 14.50
CA GLY A 55 11.59 -13.20 13.70
C GLY A 55 10.27 -12.82 13.03
N ILE A 56 9.88 -11.54 13.12
CA ILE A 56 8.68 -10.98 12.51
C ILE A 56 9.08 -9.79 11.63
N ALA A 57 9.19 -10.02 10.32
CA ALA A 57 9.58 -8.98 9.36
C ALA A 57 8.48 -8.63 8.37
N GLY A 58 8.70 -7.54 7.64
CA GLY A 58 7.70 -6.94 6.75
C GLY A 58 7.96 -5.46 6.54
N PRO A 59 7.40 -4.85 5.48
CA PRO A 59 7.53 -3.42 5.27
C PRO A 59 6.89 -2.60 6.39
N SER A 60 7.23 -1.31 6.44
CA SER A 60 6.57 -0.36 7.33
C SER A 60 5.05 -0.39 7.14
N GLY A 61 4.27 -0.24 8.22
CA GLY A 61 2.80 -0.25 8.14
C GLY A 61 2.14 -1.64 7.99
N ALA A 62 2.90 -2.70 7.71
CA ALA A 62 2.35 -4.04 7.50
C ALA A 62 1.68 -4.65 8.75
N GLY A 63 1.96 -4.14 9.95
CA GLY A 63 1.37 -4.62 11.21
C GLY A 63 2.27 -5.56 12.03
N LYS A 64 3.59 -5.54 11.79
CA LYS A 64 4.61 -6.29 12.56
C LYS A 64 4.48 -6.11 14.07
N THR A 65 4.55 -4.86 14.52
CA THR A 65 4.45 -4.52 15.94
C THR A 65 3.12 -4.99 16.53
N SER A 66 2.03 -4.84 15.79
CA SER A 66 0.70 -5.27 16.23
C SER A 66 0.58 -6.79 16.39
N ILE A 67 1.09 -7.58 15.43
CA ILE A 67 1.05 -9.05 15.57
C ILE A 67 1.98 -9.50 16.70
N ALA A 68 3.16 -8.89 16.83
CA ALA A 68 4.12 -9.21 17.87
C ALA A 68 3.54 -8.94 19.26
N GLN A 69 2.89 -7.79 19.45
CA GLN A 69 2.17 -7.46 20.69
C GLN A 69 1.02 -8.43 20.98
N LYS A 70 0.25 -8.83 19.96
CA LYS A 70 -0.79 -9.87 20.12
C LYS A 70 -0.16 -11.20 20.59
N ILE A 71 0.97 -11.63 20.02
CA ILE A 71 1.68 -12.85 20.45
C ILE A 71 2.14 -12.72 21.91
N VAL A 72 2.76 -11.59 22.29
CA VAL A 72 3.17 -11.32 23.69
C VAL A 72 1.98 -11.39 24.65
N SER A 73 0.80 -10.91 24.24
CA SER A 73 -0.39 -10.94 25.09
C SER A 73 -0.90 -12.36 25.40
N VAL A 74 -0.72 -13.31 24.46
CA VAL A 74 -1.10 -14.73 24.65
C VAL A 74 0.01 -15.56 25.27
N LEU A 75 1.26 -15.16 25.05
CA LEU A 75 2.46 -15.78 25.64
C LEU A 75 3.09 -14.78 26.61
N PRO A 76 2.47 -14.53 27.79
CA PRO A 76 3.00 -13.59 28.76
C PRO A 76 4.42 -13.97 29.19
N LYS A 77 5.21 -12.98 29.61
CA LYS A 77 6.63 -13.12 29.98
C LYS A 77 7.57 -13.48 28.81
N SER A 78 7.09 -13.36 27.57
CA SER A 78 7.95 -13.29 26.39
C SER A 78 8.64 -11.93 26.34
N ILE A 79 9.81 -11.89 25.72
CA ILE A 79 10.52 -10.63 25.44
C ILE A 79 10.23 -10.24 24.00
N LEU A 80 9.91 -8.97 23.79
CA LEU A 80 9.81 -8.37 22.46
C LEU A 80 10.97 -7.40 22.25
N ILE A 81 11.77 -7.65 21.23
CA ILE A 81 12.85 -6.80 20.75
C ILE A 81 12.37 -6.13 19.45
N SER A 82 12.37 -4.80 19.42
CA SER A 82 12.20 -4.03 18.19
C SER A 82 13.58 -3.72 17.60
N LEU A 83 13.82 -4.08 16.34
CA LEU A 83 15.07 -3.76 15.62
C LEU A 83 15.27 -2.25 15.48
N ASP A 84 14.20 -1.47 15.48
CA ASP A 84 14.27 -0.01 15.43
C ASP A 84 15.10 0.54 16.61
N ASN A 85 15.15 -0.18 17.74
CA ASN A 85 15.98 0.22 18.89
C ASN A 85 17.49 0.02 18.67
N TYR A 86 17.88 -0.73 17.63
CA TYR A 86 19.26 -1.07 17.30
C TYR A 86 19.79 -0.18 16.16
N LEU A 87 19.03 0.82 15.72
CA LEU A 87 19.57 1.85 14.84
C LEU A 87 20.68 2.63 15.56
N ASP A 88 21.77 2.89 14.84
CA ASP A 88 22.92 3.64 15.30
C ASP A 88 23.30 4.67 14.24
N SER A 89 22.97 5.94 14.52
CA SER A 89 23.22 7.08 13.62
C SER A 89 24.69 7.47 13.53
N SER A 90 25.56 6.92 14.39
CA SER A 90 27.02 7.07 14.23
C SER A 90 27.59 6.21 13.11
N ARG A 91 26.83 5.22 12.63
CA ARG A 91 27.18 4.44 11.43
C ARG A 91 26.95 5.29 10.18
N GLN A 92 27.67 4.97 9.11
CA GLN A 92 27.65 5.76 7.88
C GLN A 92 26.25 5.79 7.26
N ILE A 93 25.52 6.89 7.46
CA ILE A 93 24.30 7.20 6.71
C ILE A 93 24.77 7.60 5.30
N ILE A 94 24.55 6.74 4.32
CA ILE A 94 24.78 7.08 2.91
C ILE A 94 23.51 7.77 2.40
N GLU A 95 23.64 8.97 1.82
CA GLU A 95 22.54 9.69 1.14
C GLU A 95 21.28 9.89 2.02
N GLU A 96 21.43 10.29 3.30
CA GLU A 96 20.31 10.56 4.24
C GLU A 96 19.34 9.37 4.43
N ASN A 97 19.82 8.16 4.18
CA ASN A 97 18.99 6.96 4.16
C ASN A 97 18.95 6.21 5.51
N TYR A 98 17.85 6.39 6.24
CA TYR A 98 17.63 5.77 7.56
C TYR A 98 17.17 4.31 7.52
N ASP A 99 16.79 3.78 6.36
CA ASP A 99 16.32 2.40 6.20
C ASP A 99 17.45 1.44 5.76
N ASP A 100 18.70 1.88 5.80
CA ASP A 100 19.83 1.03 5.49
C ASP A 100 20.09 -0.03 6.58
N TYR A 101 20.13 -1.31 6.20
CA TYR A 101 20.43 -2.40 7.13
C TYR A 101 21.78 -2.17 7.85
N ARG A 102 22.72 -1.46 7.23
CA ARG A 102 24.03 -1.12 7.82
C ARG A 102 23.91 -0.24 9.07
N LEU A 103 22.80 0.50 9.21
CA LEU A 103 22.50 1.27 10.42
C LEU A 103 22.05 0.40 11.59
N VAL A 104 21.65 -0.85 11.34
CA VAL A 104 21.27 -1.80 12.39
C VAL A 104 22.53 -2.39 13.02
N ASP A 105 22.66 -2.24 14.32
CA ASP A 105 23.74 -2.82 15.11
C ASP A 105 23.54 -4.32 15.35
N PHE A 106 23.80 -5.10 14.31
CA PHE A 106 23.70 -6.56 14.34
C PHE A 106 24.64 -7.20 15.33
N GLU A 107 25.79 -6.60 15.65
CA GLU A 107 26.72 -7.12 16.66
C GLU A 107 26.10 -7.04 18.07
N LEU A 108 25.56 -5.88 18.45
CA LEU A 108 24.84 -5.73 19.70
C LEU A 108 23.61 -6.64 19.75
N LEU A 109 22.85 -6.72 18.65
CA LEU A 109 21.67 -7.57 18.54
C LEU A 109 22.01 -9.06 18.73
N LYS A 110 23.02 -9.57 18.01
CA LYS A 110 23.51 -10.96 18.13
C LYS A 110 23.96 -11.26 19.56
N LYS A 111 24.70 -10.33 20.19
CA LYS A 111 25.09 -10.45 21.60
C LYS A 111 23.87 -10.56 22.51
N ASN A 112 22.90 -9.65 22.40
CA ASN A 112 21.70 -9.66 23.24
C ASN A 112 20.88 -10.95 23.04
N ILE A 113 20.70 -11.42 21.81
CA ILE A 113 20.02 -12.68 21.50
C ILE A 113 20.76 -13.86 22.13
N SER A 114 22.09 -13.93 21.96
CA SER A 114 22.93 -15.00 22.51
C SER A 114 22.89 -15.06 24.04
N ASP A 115 22.97 -13.89 24.70
CA ASP A 115 22.85 -13.78 26.15
C ASP A 115 21.49 -14.37 26.61
N LEU A 116 20.39 -13.97 25.97
CA LEU A 116 19.04 -14.43 26.32
C LEU A 116 18.83 -15.93 26.04
N ILE A 117 19.35 -16.46 24.93
CA ILE A 117 19.35 -17.91 24.63
C ILE A 117 20.12 -18.67 25.72
N SER A 118 21.25 -18.12 26.17
CA SER A 118 22.11 -18.71 27.20
C SER A 118 21.57 -18.52 28.62
N ASN A 119 20.32 -18.06 28.79
CA ASN A 119 19.72 -17.70 30.08
C ASN A 119 20.54 -16.69 30.90
N LYS A 120 21.18 -15.73 30.23
CA LYS A 120 21.90 -14.61 30.87
C LYS A 120 21.11 -13.31 30.71
N PRO A 121 21.03 -12.47 31.76
CA PRO A 121 20.45 -11.14 31.62
C PRO A 121 21.33 -10.26 30.72
N THR A 122 20.70 -9.37 29.97
CA THR A 122 21.36 -8.50 28.99
C THR A 122 20.74 -7.10 29.00
N ASP A 123 21.41 -6.13 28.39
CA ASP A 123 20.97 -4.74 28.32
C ASP A 123 20.47 -4.43 26.91
N LEU A 124 19.19 -4.11 26.79
CA LEU A 124 18.55 -3.77 25.51
C LEU A 124 18.54 -2.24 25.32
N PRO A 125 18.88 -1.73 24.13
CA PRO A 125 18.85 -0.29 23.87
C PRO A 125 17.41 0.25 23.84
N LEU A 126 17.26 1.52 24.24
CA LEU A 126 16.05 2.31 24.10
C LEU A 126 16.32 3.46 23.13
N TYR A 127 15.44 3.64 22.15
CA TYR A 127 15.61 4.59 21.05
C TYR A 127 14.56 5.69 21.08
N ASP A 128 14.98 6.91 20.76
CA ASP A 128 14.14 8.08 20.62
C ASP A 128 14.08 8.46 19.14
N PHE A 129 12.92 8.23 18.51
CA PHE A 129 12.68 8.55 17.10
C PHE A 129 12.68 10.06 16.82
N THR A 130 12.43 10.91 17.83
CA THR A 130 12.46 12.37 17.64
C THR A 130 13.89 12.91 17.58
N LYS A 131 14.82 12.22 18.27
CA LYS A 131 16.25 12.58 18.32
C LYS A 131 17.11 11.72 17.39
N SER A 132 16.52 10.75 16.71
CA SER A 132 17.23 9.78 15.85
C SER A 132 18.44 9.14 16.55
N GLY A 133 18.24 8.64 17.78
CA GLY A 133 19.32 8.04 18.54
C GLY A 133 18.89 7.24 19.78
N ARG A 134 19.82 6.43 20.29
CA ARG A 134 19.67 5.69 21.56
C ARG A 134 19.87 6.64 22.73
N TYR A 135 19.01 6.55 23.75
CA TYR A 135 19.08 7.44 24.93
C TYR A 135 19.33 6.71 26.25
N ALA A 136 19.10 5.40 26.30
CA ALA A 136 19.27 4.59 27.51
C ALA A 136 19.36 3.10 27.17
N TYR A 137 19.66 2.29 28.18
CA TYR A 137 19.60 0.84 28.14
C TYR A 137 18.70 0.32 29.25
N LYS A 138 17.97 -0.76 28.98
CA LYS A 138 17.13 -1.46 29.95
C LYS A 138 17.69 -2.85 30.19
N ARG A 139 18.04 -3.15 31.44
CA ARG A 139 18.41 -4.51 31.87
C ARG A 139 17.19 -5.43 31.79
N VAL A 140 17.32 -6.55 31.10
CA VAL A 140 16.26 -7.53 30.88
C VAL A 140 16.74 -8.93 31.31
N GLN A 141 15.89 -9.62 32.05
CA GLN A 141 16.10 -11.02 32.44
C GLN A 141 15.69 -11.96 31.31
N PRO A 142 16.25 -13.18 31.20
CA PRO A 142 15.83 -14.17 30.22
C PRO A 142 14.31 -14.43 30.24
N PRO A 143 13.69 -14.73 29.08
CA PRO A 143 12.24 -14.88 29.00
C PRO A 143 11.80 -16.14 29.74
N GLU A 144 10.98 -15.99 30.79
CA GLU A 144 10.43 -17.14 31.52
C GLU A 144 9.56 -18.02 30.61
N SER A 145 8.87 -17.41 29.63
CA SER A 145 8.08 -18.13 28.63
C SER A 145 8.91 -18.99 27.67
N LYS A 146 10.24 -18.80 27.69
CA LYS A 146 11.21 -19.32 26.71
C LYS A 146 10.92 -18.85 25.30
N VAL A 147 10.36 -17.65 25.13
CA VAL A 147 10.07 -17.06 23.81
C VAL A 147 10.65 -15.66 23.73
N LEU A 148 11.46 -15.45 22.69
CA LEU A 148 12.04 -14.18 22.29
C LEU A 148 11.48 -13.80 20.92
N LEU A 149 10.77 -12.69 20.85
CA LEU A 149 10.23 -12.13 19.61
C LEU A 149 11.12 -10.98 19.17
N ILE A 150 11.43 -10.95 17.87
CA ILE A 150 12.24 -9.94 17.24
C ILE A 150 11.42 -9.38 16.08
N GLU A 151 11.09 -8.09 16.10
CA GLU A 151 10.29 -7.45 15.06
C GLU A 151 11.01 -6.27 14.44
N GLY A 152 10.78 -6.04 13.15
CA GLY A 152 11.36 -4.94 12.39
C GLY A 152 11.52 -5.27 10.91
N ILE A 153 11.86 -4.28 10.09
CA ILE A 153 11.94 -4.49 8.62
C ILE A 153 13.01 -5.53 8.23
N TYR A 154 14.08 -5.64 9.01
CA TYR A 154 15.20 -6.59 8.83
C TYR A 154 15.18 -7.76 9.81
N ALA A 155 14.05 -8.07 10.46
CA ALA A 155 14.01 -9.12 11.47
C ALA A 155 14.27 -10.54 10.93
N LEU A 156 14.32 -10.72 9.59
CA LEU A 156 14.67 -11.97 8.91
C LEU A 156 16.02 -11.90 8.15
N HIS A 157 16.81 -10.85 8.41
CA HIS A 157 18.09 -10.58 7.75
C HIS A 157 19.13 -11.69 8.00
N GLU A 158 20.02 -11.93 7.03
CA GLU A 158 20.99 -13.03 7.05
C GLU A 158 21.87 -13.06 8.31
N GLU A 159 22.25 -11.88 8.79
CA GLU A 159 23.02 -11.66 10.01
C GLU A 159 22.42 -12.32 11.25
N ILE A 160 21.09 -12.44 11.34
CA ILE A 160 20.41 -13.06 12.49
C ILE A 160 19.55 -14.26 12.11
N ARG A 161 19.34 -14.54 10.82
CA ARG A 161 18.42 -15.58 10.34
C ARG A 161 18.73 -16.95 10.92
N HIS A 162 20.02 -17.29 11.04
CA HIS A 162 20.50 -18.54 11.64
C HIS A 162 20.26 -18.62 13.16
N LEU A 163 19.86 -17.54 13.82
CA LEU A 163 19.44 -17.54 15.23
C LEU A 163 17.93 -17.79 15.40
N LEU A 164 17.13 -17.58 14.34
CA LEU A 164 15.66 -17.66 14.38
C LEU A 164 15.17 -19.09 14.21
N ASP A 165 14.28 -19.54 15.10
CA ASP A 165 13.63 -20.86 15.02
C ASP A 165 12.30 -20.82 14.28
N LEU A 166 11.69 -19.64 14.19
CA LEU A 166 10.47 -19.42 13.43
C LEU A 166 10.54 -18.05 12.77
N ARG A 167 10.25 -18.01 11.47
CA ARG A 167 10.24 -16.77 10.69
C ARG A 167 8.82 -16.50 10.22
N VAL A 168 8.33 -15.33 10.57
CA VAL A 168 7.02 -14.83 10.17
C VAL A 168 7.25 -13.60 9.31
N SER A 169 6.77 -13.63 8.08
CA SER A 169 6.71 -12.42 7.25
C SER A 169 5.29 -11.86 7.26
N ILE A 170 5.20 -10.54 7.25
CA ILE A 170 3.95 -9.83 7.09
C ILE A 170 4.11 -8.89 5.90
N SER A 171 3.27 -9.05 4.91
CA SER A 171 3.12 -8.12 3.80
C SER A 171 1.74 -7.49 3.84
N GLY A 172 1.62 -6.23 3.42
CA GLY A 172 0.34 -5.63 3.06
C GLY A 172 0.18 -5.60 1.53
N GLY A 173 -0.89 -4.98 1.06
CA GLY A 173 -0.86 -4.42 -0.29
C GLY A 173 0.19 -3.30 -0.31
N VAL A 174 1.06 -3.27 -1.32
CA VAL A 174 2.11 -2.24 -1.47
C VAL A 174 1.55 -0.82 -1.25
N HIS A 175 0.30 -0.58 -1.69
CA HIS A 175 -0.41 0.68 -1.50
C HIS A 175 -0.76 1.00 -0.05
N PHE A 176 -1.28 0.02 0.69
CA PHE A 176 -1.68 0.24 2.08
C PHE A 176 -0.48 0.48 2.97
N ASP A 177 0.63 -0.20 2.70
CA ASP A 177 1.90 0.00 3.40
C ASP A 177 2.47 1.40 3.10
N LEU A 178 2.38 1.85 1.85
CA LEU A 178 2.75 3.21 1.43
C LEU A 178 1.95 4.28 2.19
N ILE A 179 0.61 4.22 2.14
CA ILE A 179 -0.27 5.20 2.79
C ILE A 179 -0.02 5.24 4.31
N LYS A 180 0.05 4.07 4.95
CA LYS A 180 0.31 3.99 6.39
C LYS A 180 1.65 4.58 6.75
N ARG A 181 2.67 4.35 5.93
CA ARG A 181 3.99 4.93 6.15
C ARG A 181 3.93 6.46 6.08
N ILE A 182 3.28 7.02 5.05
CA ILE A 182 3.08 8.47 4.94
C ILE A 182 2.39 9.02 6.19
N PHE A 183 1.24 8.46 6.59
CA PHE A 183 0.53 8.94 7.80
C PHE A 183 1.36 8.78 9.08
N ARG A 184 2.09 7.68 9.20
CA ARG A 184 2.96 7.44 10.35
C ARG A 184 4.09 8.46 10.40
N ASP A 185 4.73 8.76 9.29
CA ASP A 185 5.85 9.68 9.22
C ASP A 185 5.35 11.12 9.50
N VAL A 186 4.23 11.52 8.91
CA VAL A 186 3.54 12.80 9.23
C VAL A 186 3.24 12.92 10.73
N HIS A 187 2.67 11.89 11.35
CA HIS A 187 2.32 11.93 12.77
C HIS A 187 3.54 11.84 13.70
N ARG A 188 4.60 11.12 13.33
CA ARG A 188 5.75 10.88 14.21
C ARG A 188 6.81 11.96 14.13
N THR A 189 7.09 12.50 12.95
CA THR A 189 8.19 13.43 12.71
C THR A 189 7.72 14.81 12.27
N GLY A 190 6.45 14.97 11.89
CA GLY A 190 5.93 16.22 11.32
C GLY A 190 6.33 16.42 9.85
N GLN A 191 6.91 15.42 9.21
CA GLN A 191 7.28 15.45 7.78
C GLN A 191 6.06 15.71 6.90
N GLN A 192 6.23 16.44 5.79
CA GLN A 192 5.13 16.67 4.86
C GLN A 192 4.80 15.40 4.06
N PRO A 193 3.52 15.15 3.71
CA PRO A 193 3.14 13.94 2.97
C PRO A 193 3.89 13.76 1.64
N HIS A 194 4.17 14.87 0.93
CA HIS A 194 4.89 14.83 -0.34
C HIS A 194 6.36 14.44 -0.17
N GLU A 195 7.01 14.88 0.91
CA GLU A 195 8.40 14.55 1.24
C GLU A 195 8.51 13.07 1.62
N SER A 196 7.59 12.60 2.46
CA SER A 196 7.52 11.19 2.84
C SER A 196 7.30 10.31 1.61
N LEU A 197 6.36 10.66 0.73
CA LEU A 197 6.15 9.90 -0.50
C LEU A 197 7.38 9.88 -1.41
N GLN A 198 8.05 11.02 -1.60
CA GLN A 198 9.25 11.09 -2.43
C GLN A 198 10.36 10.19 -1.86
N GLN A 199 10.61 10.28 -0.55
CA GLN A 199 11.58 9.43 0.15
C GLN A 199 11.23 7.94 0.01
N ILE A 200 9.94 7.59 0.10
CA ILE A 200 9.50 6.21 -0.04
C ILE A 200 9.79 5.66 -1.44
N THR A 201 9.46 6.45 -2.45
CA THR A 201 9.61 6.05 -3.85
C THR A 201 11.09 5.97 -4.25
N ASP A 202 11.90 6.96 -3.86
CA ASP A 202 13.28 7.08 -4.35
C ASP A 202 14.28 6.22 -3.57
N THR A 203 14.02 5.99 -2.27
CA THR A 203 15.02 5.38 -1.37
C THR A 203 14.51 4.09 -0.76
N VAL A 204 13.40 4.19 -0.03
CA VAL A 204 12.88 3.09 0.81
C VAL A 204 12.51 1.86 0.00
N TYR A 205 11.75 2.05 -1.07
CA TYR A 205 11.21 0.92 -1.82
C TYR A 205 12.29 0.18 -2.61
N PRO A 206 13.22 0.86 -3.31
CA PRO A 206 14.39 0.18 -3.88
C PRO A 206 15.14 -0.68 -2.86
N MET A 207 15.35 -0.18 -1.64
CA MET A 207 15.96 -0.96 -0.56
C MET A 207 15.12 -2.14 -0.10
N TYR A 208 13.81 -1.93 0.05
CA TYR A 208 12.89 -3.00 0.38
C TYR A 208 12.96 -4.12 -0.66
N LYS A 209 12.90 -3.78 -1.94
CA LYS A 209 13.01 -4.74 -3.04
C LYS A 209 14.35 -5.49 -3.05
N ALA A 210 15.44 -4.77 -2.82
CA ALA A 210 16.78 -5.35 -2.87
C ALA A 210 17.11 -6.23 -1.64
N PHE A 211 16.72 -5.80 -0.44
CA PHE A 211 17.27 -6.36 0.81
C PHE A 211 16.22 -6.91 1.78
N ILE A 212 14.94 -6.62 1.60
CA ILE A 212 13.88 -7.08 2.54
C ILE A 212 12.99 -8.12 1.86
N GLU A 213 12.46 -7.82 0.67
CA GLU A 213 11.52 -8.69 -0.04
C GLU A 213 12.05 -10.13 -0.23
N PRO A 214 13.32 -10.37 -0.61
CA PRO A 214 13.86 -11.72 -0.72
C PRO A 214 13.82 -12.49 0.60
N ASP A 215 14.08 -11.82 1.72
CA ASP A 215 14.11 -12.42 3.05
C ASP A 215 12.72 -12.77 3.57
N LEU A 216 11.70 -11.99 3.19
CA LEU A 216 10.31 -12.28 3.53
C LEU A 216 9.82 -13.59 2.90
N GLN A 217 10.37 -13.98 1.74
CA GLN A 217 10.02 -15.25 1.07
C GLN A 217 10.54 -16.48 1.81
N LEU A 218 11.54 -16.31 2.67
CA LEU A 218 12.14 -17.39 3.46
C LEU A 218 11.35 -17.71 4.73
N ALA A 219 10.26 -17.00 5.00
CA ALA A 219 9.43 -17.20 6.19
C ALA A 219 8.63 -18.51 6.13
N GLU A 220 8.57 -19.24 7.24
CA GLU A 220 7.69 -20.40 7.37
C GLU A 220 6.20 -20.00 7.40
N ILE A 221 5.89 -18.81 7.92
CA ILE A 221 4.53 -18.29 8.02
C ILE A 221 4.48 -16.95 7.29
N GLN A 222 3.71 -16.88 6.21
CA GLN A 222 3.51 -15.67 5.43
C GLN A 222 2.12 -15.09 5.69
N VAL A 223 2.07 -13.88 6.24
CA VAL A 223 0.85 -13.19 6.62
C VAL A 223 0.59 -12.04 5.66
N VAL A 224 -0.61 -11.96 5.11
CA VAL A 224 -1.08 -10.81 4.34
C VAL A 224 -2.05 -10.00 5.20
N ASN A 225 -1.65 -8.77 5.48
CA ASN A 225 -2.48 -7.81 6.19
C ASN A 225 -3.18 -6.87 5.19
N LYS A 226 -4.41 -7.22 4.81
CA LYS A 226 -5.27 -6.36 3.97
C LYS A 226 -5.91 -5.19 4.73
N PHE A 227 -5.37 -4.80 5.89
CA PHE A 227 -5.95 -3.73 6.70
C PHE A 227 -6.06 -2.43 5.89
N ASN A 228 -7.28 -1.92 5.85
CA ASN A 228 -7.65 -0.68 5.23
C ASN A 228 -7.23 0.52 6.11
N PRO A 229 -6.27 1.37 5.69
CA PRO A 229 -5.87 2.55 6.44
C PRO A 229 -7.00 3.57 6.64
N PHE A 230 -8.08 3.48 5.85
CA PHE A 230 -9.27 4.33 5.96
C PHE A 230 -10.25 3.88 7.07
N GLY A 231 -10.00 2.73 7.72
CA GLY A 231 -10.95 2.12 8.67
C GLY A 231 -11.29 2.97 9.91
N GLY A 232 -10.55 4.05 10.19
CA GLY A 232 -10.83 4.96 11.31
C GLY A 232 -10.94 6.44 10.97
N LEU A 233 -10.66 6.84 9.72
CA LEU A 233 -10.49 8.23 9.34
C LEU A 233 -10.96 8.36 7.90
N LEU A 234 -12.10 9.04 7.67
CA LEU A 234 -12.43 9.86 6.51
C LEU A 234 -13.96 10.11 6.46
N ASN A 235 -14.36 11.38 6.35
CA ASN A 235 -15.74 11.70 6.00
C ASN A 235 -15.98 11.23 4.56
N PRO A 236 -16.94 10.31 4.32
CA PRO A 236 -17.23 9.86 2.97
C PRO A 236 -17.73 11.02 2.12
N ILE A 237 -17.30 11.05 0.85
CA ILE A 237 -17.89 11.96 -0.14
C ILE A 237 -19.03 11.21 -0.82
N TYR A 238 -20.24 11.73 -0.70
CA TYR A 238 -21.41 11.23 -1.41
C TYR A 238 -21.45 11.86 -2.80
N ILE A 239 -21.51 11.02 -3.83
CA ILE A 239 -21.45 11.44 -5.23
C ILE A 239 -22.70 10.92 -5.96
N LEU A 240 -23.46 11.83 -6.54
CA LEU A 240 -24.44 11.52 -7.59
C LEU A 240 -23.81 11.82 -8.95
N LYS A 241 -24.02 10.92 -9.92
CA LYS A 241 -23.51 11.08 -11.29
C LYS A 241 -24.62 10.81 -12.28
N SER A 242 -24.79 11.65 -13.29
CA SER A 242 -25.78 11.46 -14.34
C SER A 242 -25.21 11.82 -15.72
N VAL A 243 -25.74 11.19 -16.76
CA VAL A 243 -25.54 11.58 -18.19
C VAL A 243 -26.71 12.42 -18.73
N LYS A 244 -27.69 12.74 -17.88
CA LYS A 244 -28.87 13.50 -18.28
C LYS A 244 -28.46 14.88 -18.81
N GLN A 245 -28.95 15.17 -20.02
CA GLN A 245 -28.78 16.46 -20.67
C GLN A 245 -29.83 17.46 -20.16
N GLY A 246 -29.54 18.75 -20.32
CA GLY A 246 -30.49 19.84 -20.04
C GLY A 246 -30.40 20.46 -18.64
N VAL A 247 -29.49 20.02 -17.77
CA VAL A 247 -29.13 20.80 -16.58
C VAL A 247 -28.39 22.05 -17.06
N THR A 248 -28.93 23.24 -16.79
CA THR A 248 -28.30 24.52 -17.17
C THR A 248 -27.51 25.14 -16.01
N VAL A 249 -26.60 26.05 -16.34
CA VAL A 249 -25.82 26.82 -15.35
C VAL A 249 -26.74 27.61 -14.42
N ASP A 250 -27.83 28.20 -14.95
CA ASP A 250 -28.84 28.89 -14.15
C ASP A 250 -29.53 27.98 -13.12
N MET A 251 -29.84 26.73 -13.51
CA MET A 251 -30.37 25.73 -12.58
C MET A 251 -29.35 25.43 -11.48
N ILE A 252 -28.06 25.30 -11.81
CA ILE A 252 -27.00 25.07 -10.81
C ILE A 252 -26.91 26.24 -9.82
N HIS A 253 -26.90 27.48 -10.33
CA HIS A 253 -26.92 28.69 -9.49
C HIS A 253 -28.16 28.79 -8.59
N SER A 254 -29.28 28.19 -8.99
CA SER A 254 -30.50 28.16 -8.17
C SER A 254 -30.43 27.17 -7.00
N VAL A 255 -29.57 26.15 -7.10
CA VAL A 255 -29.41 25.10 -6.09
C VAL A 255 -28.34 25.45 -5.06
N LEU A 256 -27.28 26.12 -5.51
CA LEU A 256 -26.15 26.53 -4.66
C LEU A 256 -26.44 27.82 -3.91
N ASN A 257 -25.78 28.02 -2.77
CA ASN A 257 -25.85 29.30 -2.08
C ASN A 257 -25.20 30.42 -2.89
N LYS A 258 -26.02 31.35 -3.39
CA LYS A 258 -25.59 32.47 -4.23
C LYS A 258 -24.55 33.39 -3.57
N SER A 259 -24.55 33.52 -2.24
CA SER A 259 -23.61 34.40 -1.55
C SER A 259 -22.19 33.84 -1.46
N THR A 260 -22.01 32.52 -1.63
CA THR A 260 -20.72 31.85 -1.46
C THR A 260 -20.31 31.05 -2.69
N ILE A 261 -21.04 31.17 -3.80
CA ILE A 261 -20.76 30.38 -4.99
C ILE A 261 -19.42 30.77 -5.62
N GLN A 262 -18.65 29.75 -5.99
CA GLN A 262 -17.42 29.87 -6.75
C GLN A 262 -17.52 28.99 -7.99
N GLU A 263 -17.08 29.54 -9.11
CA GLU A 263 -16.97 28.83 -10.38
C GLU A 263 -15.50 28.71 -10.78
N ASN A 264 -15.11 27.53 -11.26
CA ASN A 264 -13.79 27.30 -11.83
C ASN A 264 -13.87 26.28 -12.97
N THR A 265 -13.04 26.44 -13.99
CA THR A 265 -12.82 25.40 -15.01
C THR A 265 -11.42 24.83 -14.83
N ALA A 266 -11.30 23.51 -14.87
CA ALA A 266 -10.03 22.82 -14.73
C ALA A 266 -9.89 21.69 -15.75
N ARG A 267 -8.65 21.42 -16.17
CA ARG A 267 -8.31 20.25 -16.98
C ARG A 267 -7.58 19.24 -16.11
N TYR A 268 -8.06 18.00 -16.15
CA TYR A 268 -7.54 16.88 -15.39
C TYR A 268 -7.06 15.79 -16.31
N TYR A 269 -5.87 15.26 -16.02
CA TYR A 269 -5.33 14.05 -16.62
C TYR A 269 -5.27 13.00 -15.52
N ASP A 270 -6.19 12.05 -15.55
CA ASP A 270 -6.30 11.01 -14.53
C ASP A 270 -5.63 9.72 -15.04
N ILE A 271 -4.44 9.44 -14.50
CA ILE A 271 -3.62 8.27 -14.82
C ILE A 271 -3.92 7.18 -13.80
N TYR A 272 -4.32 6.01 -14.27
CA TYR A 272 -4.62 4.86 -13.42
C TYR A 272 -3.48 3.84 -13.48
N LEU A 273 -2.97 3.49 -12.30
CA LEU A 273 -1.83 2.59 -12.13
C LEU A 273 -2.25 1.35 -11.33
N ILE A 274 -1.82 0.18 -11.80
CA ILE A 274 -1.96 -1.11 -11.13
C ILE A 274 -0.67 -1.45 -10.39
N PRO A 275 -0.74 -2.00 -9.16
CA PRO A 275 0.46 -2.40 -8.40
C PRO A 275 1.26 -3.52 -9.07
N PRO A 276 2.56 -3.63 -8.74
CA PRO A 276 3.36 -4.81 -9.04
C PRO A 276 2.71 -6.09 -8.52
N ASN A 277 2.97 -7.22 -9.18
CA ASN A 277 2.44 -8.55 -8.83
C ASN A 277 0.90 -8.66 -8.83
N THR A 278 0.20 -7.69 -9.41
CA THR A 278 -1.24 -7.79 -9.65
C THR A 278 -1.52 -7.72 -11.14
N THR A 279 -2.57 -8.42 -11.55
CA THR A 279 -3.02 -8.40 -12.94
C THR A 279 -4.31 -7.61 -13.06
N PHE A 280 -4.56 -7.03 -14.23
CA PHE A 280 -5.83 -6.38 -14.53
C PHE A 280 -7.05 -7.30 -14.30
N ALA A 281 -6.89 -8.61 -14.53
CA ALA A 281 -7.95 -9.60 -14.31
C ALA A 281 -8.23 -9.87 -12.81
N ASN A 282 -7.21 -9.78 -11.96
CA ASN A 282 -7.31 -10.09 -10.53
C ASN A 282 -7.45 -8.85 -9.64
N SER A 283 -7.38 -7.64 -10.20
CA SER A 283 -7.53 -6.39 -9.47
C SER A 283 -8.96 -5.85 -9.61
N SER A 284 -9.52 -5.41 -8.49
CA SER A 284 -10.69 -4.55 -8.52
C SER A 284 -10.23 -3.13 -8.85
N SER A 285 -11.09 -2.31 -9.46
CA SER A 285 -10.77 -0.88 -9.69
C SER A 285 -10.51 -0.12 -8.39
N CYS A 286 -10.93 -0.67 -7.23
CA CYS A 286 -10.65 -0.15 -5.90
C CYS A 286 -9.18 -0.36 -5.48
N ASP A 287 -8.47 -1.29 -6.11
CA ASP A 287 -7.05 -1.56 -5.83
C ASP A 287 -6.11 -0.62 -6.60
N TRP A 288 -6.63 0.22 -7.50
CA TRP A 288 -5.81 1.04 -8.40
C TRP A 288 -5.46 2.38 -7.78
N ILE A 289 -4.24 2.85 -8.05
CA ILE A 289 -3.86 4.23 -7.74
C ILE A 289 -4.30 5.13 -8.87
N ARG A 290 -4.93 6.25 -8.52
CA ARG A 290 -5.16 7.35 -9.45
C ARG A 290 -4.14 8.45 -9.21
N VAL A 291 -3.30 8.72 -10.19
CA VAL A 291 -2.45 9.92 -10.23
C VAL A 291 -3.15 10.95 -11.10
N ARG A 292 -3.52 12.09 -10.52
CA ARG A 292 -4.14 13.21 -11.25
C ARG A 292 -3.12 14.32 -11.46
N ASN A 293 -2.97 14.76 -12.69
CA ASN A 293 -2.41 16.06 -13.01
C ASN A 293 -3.57 17.07 -13.19
N ALA A 294 -3.52 18.18 -12.45
CA ALA A 294 -4.38 19.34 -12.62
C ALA A 294 -3.48 20.56 -12.87
N ASP A 295 -3.48 21.08 -14.11
CA ASP A 295 -2.70 22.26 -14.51
C ASP A 295 -1.21 22.20 -14.06
N GLY A 296 -0.58 21.02 -14.19
CA GLY A 296 0.82 20.78 -13.83
C GLY A 296 1.05 20.33 -12.38
N GLN A 297 0.04 20.45 -11.51
CA GLN A 297 0.11 19.93 -10.15
C GLN A 297 -0.32 18.46 -10.11
N TYR A 298 0.59 17.59 -9.69
CA TYR A 298 0.30 16.18 -9.52
C TYR A 298 -0.25 15.90 -8.14
N SER A 299 -1.23 15.00 -8.07
CA SER A 299 -1.75 14.44 -6.83
C SER A 299 -1.94 12.94 -6.98
N ILE A 300 -1.64 12.19 -5.92
CA ILE A 300 -1.97 10.78 -5.83
C ILE A 300 -3.26 10.64 -5.02
N MET A 301 -4.19 9.84 -5.50
CA MET A 301 -5.48 9.63 -4.88
C MET A 301 -5.66 8.14 -4.59
N PHE A 302 -6.02 7.86 -3.34
CA PHE A 302 -6.46 6.56 -2.89
C PHE A 302 -7.91 6.65 -2.45
N SER A 303 -8.75 5.74 -2.94
CA SER A 303 -10.18 5.76 -2.61
C SER A 303 -10.73 4.36 -2.55
N GLU A 304 -11.62 4.13 -1.59
CA GLU A 304 -12.56 3.03 -1.67
C GLU A 304 -13.89 3.57 -2.19
N GLU A 305 -14.64 2.73 -2.88
CA GLU A 305 -15.96 3.09 -3.37
C GLU A 305 -16.99 2.07 -2.89
N ILE A 306 -18.06 2.58 -2.30
CA ILE A 306 -19.25 1.83 -1.94
C ILE A 306 -20.40 2.36 -2.78
N LYS A 307 -21.23 1.48 -3.34
CA LYS A 307 -22.40 1.88 -4.11
C LYS A 307 -23.63 1.59 -3.27
N GLU A 308 -24.44 2.61 -3.02
CA GLU A 308 -25.65 2.49 -2.19
C GLU A 308 -26.72 3.44 -2.70
N GLY A 309 -27.90 2.90 -3.03
CA GLY A 309 -28.97 3.69 -3.64
C GLY A 309 -28.48 4.48 -4.88
N PRO A 310 -28.75 5.78 -5.03
CA PRO A 310 -28.25 6.54 -6.17
C PRO A 310 -26.76 6.94 -6.04
N PHE A 311 -26.11 6.66 -4.91
CA PHE A 311 -24.80 7.20 -4.58
C PHE A 311 -23.64 6.30 -4.96
N ILE A 312 -22.55 6.94 -5.35
CA ILE A 312 -21.19 6.45 -5.14
C ILE A 312 -20.68 7.12 -3.86
N ILE A 313 -20.42 6.34 -2.83
CA ILE A 313 -19.86 6.80 -1.56
C ILE A 313 -18.35 6.55 -1.61
N SER A 314 -17.56 7.60 -1.53
CA SER A 314 -16.11 7.53 -1.73
C SER A 314 -15.34 8.17 -0.58
N PRO A 315 -14.95 7.39 0.44
CA PRO A 315 -13.83 7.75 1.31
C PRO A 315 -12.56 7.81 0.47
N ARG A 316 -11.82 8.91 0.56
CA ARG A 316 -10.54 9.05 -0.16
C ARG A 316 -9.52 9.87 0.59
N VAL A 317 -8.25 9.55 0.38
CA VAL A 317 -7.10 10.38 0.74
C VAL A 317 -6.39 10.79 -0.54
N ASP A 318 -6.00 12.05 -0.62
CA ASP A 318 -5.14 12.52 -1.68
C ASP A 318 -3.99 13.37 -1.15
N PHE A 319 -2.84 13.28 -1.82
CA PHE A 319 -1.64 14.04 -1.51
C PHE A 319 -1.13 14.73 -2.76
N VAL A 320 -0.62 15.95 -2.64
CA VAL A 320 0.15 16.59 -3.70
C VAL A 320 1.51 15.90 -3.80
N VAL A 321 2.00 15.70 -5.01
CA VAL A 321 3.22 14.93 -5.30
C VAL A 321 4.06 15.62 -6.36
N GLY A 322 5.38 15.40 -6.35
CA GLY A 322 6.28 15.90 -7.38
C GLY A 322 6.10 15.17 -8.72
N VAL A 323 6.49 15.80 -9.82
CA VAL A 323 6.42 15.23 -11.19
C VAL A 323 7.22 13.93 -11.31
N ASN A 324 8.37 13.86 -10.63
CA ASN A 324 9.26 12.69 -10.64
C ASN A 324 8.63 11.44 -10.03
N MET A 325 7.59 11.61 -9.20
CA MET A 325 6.92 10.52 -8.50
C MET A 325 6.33 9.48 -9.46
N LEU A 326 5.78 9.92 -10.60
CA LEU A 326 5.24 8.99 -11.60
C LEU A 326 6.33 8.07 -12.16
N GLY A 327 7.49 8.63 -12.51
CA GLY A 327 8.65 7.86 -12.96
C GLY A 327 9.13 6.88 -11.89
N GLY A 328 9.11 7.31 -10.63
CA GLY A 328 9.38 6.46 -9.49
C GLY A 328 8.38 5.30 -9.35
N LEU A 329 7.06 5.54 -9.40
CA LEU A 329 6.07 4.45 -9.38
C LEU A 329 6.28 3.46 -10.52
N MET A 330 6.58 3.94 -11.74
CA MET A 330 6.88 3.06 -12.87
C MET A 330 8.13 2.21 -12.60
N SER A 331 9.19 2.78 -12.00
CA SER A 331 10.37 2.00 -11.59
C SER A 331 10.06 1.00 -10.48
N LEU A 332 9.06 1.29 -9.63
CA LEU A 332 8.57 0.34 -8.64
C LEU A 332 7.83 -0.86 -9.25
N GLY A 333 7.58 -0.86 -10.57
CA GLY A 333 6.87 -1.90 -11.31
C GLY A 333 5.37 -1.66 -11.45
N TYR A 334 4.90 -0.44 -11.14
CA TYR A 334 3.52 -0.07 -11.41
C TYR A 334 3.28 -0.04 -12.90
N GLN A 335 2.10 -0.51 -13.31
CA GLN A 335 1.70 -0.53 -14.69
C GLN A 335 0.61 0.51 -14.92
N MET A 336 0.85 1.41 -15.87
CA MET A 336 -0.18 2.32 -16.35
C MET A 336 -1.18 1.56 -17.20
N VAL A 337 -2.47 1.66 -16.86
CA VAL A 337 -3.53 0.89 -17.54
C VAL A 337 -4.61 1.74 -18.18
N ALA A 338 -4.75 3.00 -17.76
CA ALA A 338 -5.64 3.95 -18.37
C ALA A 338 -5.17 5.38 -18.11
N ILE A 339 -5.46 6.26 -19.07
CA ILE A 339 -5.40 7.72 -18.91
C ILE A 339 -6.77 8.23 -19.31
N ILE A 340 -7.39 9.04 -18.45
CA ILE A 340 -8.67 9.69 -18.74
C ILE A 340 -8.44 11.20 -18.78
N HIS A 341 -8.71 11.82 -19.92
CA HIS A 341 -8.70 13.27 -20.09
C HIS A 341 -10.08 13.83 -19.74
N ARG A 342 -10.10 14.77 -18.80
CA ARG A 342 -11.33 15.34 -18.28
C ARG A 342 -11.25 16.85 -18.17
N LYS A 343 -12.16 17.55 -18.87
CA LYS A 343 -12.41 18.97 -18.66
C LYS A 343 -13.60 19.12 -17.73
N SER A 344 -13.40 19.82 -16.61
CA SER A 344 -14.45 20.00 -15.61
C SER A 344 -14.78 21.48 -15.44
N THR A 345 -16.06 21.83 -15.59
CA THR A 345 -16.61 23.11 -15.12
C THR A 345 -17.26 22.87 -13.76
N ILE A 346 -16.77 23.54 -12.72
CA ILE A 346 -17.04 23.25 -11.32
C ILE A 346 -17.70 24.45 -10.65
N PHE A 347 -18.83 24.21 -9.99
CA PHE A 347 -19.57 25.16 -9.17
C PHE A 347 -19.62 24.66 -7.73
N LYS A 348 -19.29 25.49 -6.75
CA LYS A 348 -19.30 25.07 -5.33
C LYS A 348 -19.72 26.22 -4.41
N ASP A 349 -20.36 25.89 -3.29
CA ASP A 349 -20.83 26.89 -2.30
C ASP A 349 -20.31 26.66 -0.87
N GLY A 350 -19.35 25.76 -0.72
CA GLY A 350 -18.78 25.32 0.56
C GLY A 350 -19.42 24.05 1.14
N LYS A 351 -20.64 23.69 0.72
CA LYS A 351 -21.30 22.45 1.14
C LYS A 351 -21.41 21.43 0.01
N ILE A 352 -21.80 21.90 -1.18
CA ILE A 352 -22.04 21.08 -2.35
C ILE A 352 -21.09 21.52 -3.47
N ILE A 353 -20.60 20.54 -4.23
CA ILE A 353 -19.84 20.75 -5.46
C ILE A 353 -20.64 20.13 -6.60
N ILE A 354 -21.01 20.91 -7.61
CA ILE A 354 -21.65 20.44 -8.83
C ILE A 354 -20.65 20.63 -9.97
N SER A 355 -20.46 19.64 -10.83
CA SER A 355 -19.59 19.77 -12.00
C SER A 355 -20.16 19.18 -13.27
N TYR A 356 -19.89 19.85 -14.40
CA TYR A 356 -19.92 19.23 -15.71
C TYR A 356 -18.54 18.65 -15.98
N ASP A 357 -18.48 17.35 -16.17
CA ASP A 357 -17.25 16.62 -16.46
C ASP A 357 -17.35 16.07 -17.89
N GLU A 358 -16.67 16.74 -18.83
CA GLU A 358 -16.48 16.29 -20.20
C GLU A 358 -15.31 15.28 -20.23
N LEU A 359 -15.57 14.01 -20.57
CA LEU A 359 -14.55 12.96 -20.64
C LEU A 359 -14.27 12.57 -22.09
N GLU A 360 -13.04 12.78 -22.57
CA GLU A 360 -12.66 12.58 -23.96
C GLU A 360 -12.77 11.10 -24.37
N GLU A 361 -12.22 10.18 -23.58
CA GLU A 361 -12.22 8.75 -23.90
C GLU A 361 -13.60 8.12 -23.87
N LEU A 362 -14.52 8.69 -23.08
CA LEU A 362 -15.91 8.25 -23.06
C LEU A 362 -16.73 8.93 -24.16
N GLY A 363 -16.33 10.12 -24.62
CA GLY A 363 -17.08 10.93 -25.59
C GLY A 363 -18.40 11.43 -25.01
N GLN A 364 -18.45 11.66 -23.70
CA GLN A 364 -19.67 11.98 -22.96
C GLN A 364 -19.42 13.05 -21.91
N THR A 365 -20.43 13.89 -21.67
CA THR A 365 -20.45 14.84 -20.56
C THR A 365 -21.32 14.31 -19.44
N PHE A 366 -20.81 14.38 -18.22
CA PHE A 366 -21.50 13.93 -17.02
C PHE A 366 -21.75 15.10 -16.09
N VAL A 367 -22.90 15.10 -15.43
CA VAL A 367 -23.17 15.98 -14.30
C VAL A 367 -22.85 15.21 -13.02
N GLN A 368 -22.02 15.77 -12.16
CA GLN A 368 -21.77 15.24 -10.81
C GLN A 368 -22.24 16.20 -9.74
N ILE A 369 -22.77 15.67 -8.64
CA ILE A 369 -23.03 16.39 -7.39
C ILE A 369 -22.25 15.68 -6.30
N LYS A 370 -21.42 16.41 -5.56
CA LYS A 370 -20.60 15.91 -4.46
C LYS A 370 -20.85 16.69 -3.19
N GLY A 371 -20.77 16.01 -2.05
CA GLY A 371 -20.83 16.64 -0.73
C GLY A 371 -20.52 15.64 0.37
N PHE A 372 -20.34 16.14 1.59
CA PHE A 372 -20.10 15.32 2.79
C PHE A 372 -21.38 14.92 3.52
N ASP A 373 -22.53 15.44 3.08
CA ASP A 373 -23.85 15.14 3.63
C ASP A 373 -24.76 14.56 2.55
N ALA A 374 -25.20 13.31 2.74
CA ALA A 374 -26.00 12.60 1.75
C ALA A 374 -27.32 13.31 1.45
N THR A 375 -27.99 13.85 2.47
CA THR A 375 -29.28 14.53 2.34
C THR A 375 -29.17 15.77 1.47
N SER A 376 -28.17 16.62 1.73
CA SER A 376 -27.89 17.82 0.94
C SER A 376 -27.60 17.50 -0.53
N VAL A 377 -26.80 16.44 -0.78
CA VAL A 377 -26.48 16.00 -2.14
C VAL A 377 -27.74 15.47 -2.85
N GLN A 378 -28.59 14.71 -2.17
CA GLN A 378 -29.84 14.20 -2.72
C GLN A 378 -30.83 15.33 -3.04
N GLU A 379 -30.98 16.30 -2.15
CA GLU A 379 -31.84 17.46 -2.36
C GLU A 379 -31.39 18.28 -3.58
N ALA A 380 -30.09 18.48 -3.74
CA ALA A 380 -29.54 19.12 -4.94
C ALA A 380 -29.85 18.32 -6.21
N GLY A 381 -29.70 16.99 -6.16
CA GLY A 381 -30.08 16.10 -7.27
C GLY A 381 -31.55 16.22 -7.67
N LYS A 382 -32.45 16.31 -6.67
CA LYS A 382 -33.88 16.51 -6.88
C LYS A 382 -34.18 17.87 -7.51
N LYS A 383 -33.59 18.97 -7.01
CA LYS A 383 -33.79 20.32 -7.55
C LYS A 383 -33.27 20.46 -8.99
N LEU A 384 -32.22 19.73 -9.35
CA LEU A 384 -31.72 19.64 -10.73
C LEU A 384 -32.51 18.66 -11.62
N GLY A 385 -33.53 17.99 -11.07
CA GLY A 385 -34.35 17.02 -11.79
C GLY A 385 -33.56 15.80 -12.27
N LEU A 386 -32.51 15.39 -11.56
CA LEU A 386 -31.66 14.25 -11.91
C LEU A 386 -32.20 12.90 -11.39
N GLU A 387 -33.35 12.91 -10.68
CA GLU A 387 -33.98 11.70 -10.16
C GLU A 387 -34.14 10.62 -11.25
N ASN A 388 -33.93 9.37 -10.87
CA ASN A 388 -33.97 8.16 -11.72
C ASN A 388 -32.93 8.08 -12.86
N ASN A 389 -31.99 9.03 -12.96
CA ASN A 389 -30.97 9.05 -14.04
C ASN A 389 -29.54 8.91 -13.49
N TYR A 390 -29.37 8.29 -12.33
CA TYR A 390 -28.07 8.18 -11.68
C TYR A 390 -27.29 6.95 -12.15
N LEU A 391 -25.98 7.12 -12.30
CA LEU A 391 -25.02 6.08 -12.64
C LEU A 391 -24.19 5.72 -11.41
N GLN A 392 -24.21 4.45 -11.03
CA GLN A 392 -23.41 3.90 -9.93
C GLN A 392 -21.99 3.48 -10.37
N LYS A 393 -21.53 3.87 -11.55
CA LYS A 393 -20.19 3.52 -12.05
C LYS A 393 -19.24 4.71 -11.96
N SER A 394 -18.04 4.50 -11.45
CA SER A 394 -16.92 5.43 -11.48
C SER A 394 -16.49 5.69 -12.92
N TYR A 395 -15.66 6.72 -13.15
CA TYR A 395 -15.18 6.97 -14.51
C TYR A 395 -14.28 5.85 -15.02
N ILE A 396 -13.51 5.23 -14.13
CA ILE A 396 -12.67 4.11 -14.52
C ILE A 396 -13.49 2.84 -14.80
N GLU A 397 -14.59 2.61 -14.07
CA GLU A 397 -15.52 1.52 -14.38
C GLU A 397 -16.21 1.73 -15.73
N LEU A 398 -16.65 2.97 -16.04
CA LEU A 398 -17.23 3.31 -17.35
C LEU A 398 -16.20 3.15 -18.48
N TYR A 399 -14.94 3.52 -18.25
CA TYR A 399 -13.84 3.32 -19.19
C TYR A 399 -13.61 1.81 -19.42
N GLN A 400 -13.50 1.02 -18.35
CA GLN A 400 -13.35 -0.43 -18.46
C GLN A 400 -14.51 -1.07 -19.22
N ASP A 401 -15.76 -0.68 -18.98
CA ASP A 401 -16.91 -1.21 -19.72
C ASP A 401 -16.82 -0.92 -21.21
N LYS A 402 -16.41 0.31 -21.58
CA LYS A 402 -16.29 0.73 -22.97
C LYS A 402 -15.22 -0.08 -23.71
N TYR A 403 -14.07 -0.31 -23.08
CA TYR A 403 -12.92 -0.95 -23.73
C TYR A 403 -12.78 -2.46 -23.48
N LYS A 404 -13.43 -3.04 -22.46
CA LYS A 404 -13.59 -4.51 -22.35
C LYS A 404 -14.49 -5.04 -23.46
N LYS A 405 -15.55 -4.32 -23.84
CA LYS A 405 -16.44 -4.69 -24.96
C LYS A 405 -15.70 -4.73 -26.30
N SER A 406 -14.72 -3.86 -26.54
CA SER A 406 -13.91 -3.92 -27.76
C SER A 406 -12.94 -5.11 -27.83
N LEU A 407 -12.58 -5.71 -26.69
CA LEU A 407 -11.67 -6.87 -26.61
C LEU A 407 -12.40 -8.20 -26.77
N SER A 408 -13.68 -8.30 -26.40
CA SER A 408 -14.48 -9.51 -26.71
C SER A 408 -14.73 -9.69 -28.21
N ASP A 409 -14.65 -8.61 -28.99
CA ASP A 409 -14.81 -8.65 -30.44
C ASP A 409 -13.49 -8.97 -31.18
N ASN A 410 -12.33 -8.84 -30.52
CA ASN A 410 -11.02 -9.07 -31.10
C ASN A 410 -10.16 -9.96 -30.19
N SER A 411 -10.21 -11.27 -30.43
CA SER A 411 -9.34 -12.25 -29.77
C SER A 411 -7.85 -11.91 -30.01
N THR A 412 -7.05 -11.92 -28.92
CA THR A 412 -5.58 -11.75 -28.83
C THR A 412 -4.97 -10.33 -28.77
N VAL A 413 -5.19 -9.56 -27.68
CA VAL A 413 -4.15 -8.67 -27.08
C VAL A 413 -4.43 -8.47 -25.57
N THR A 414 -3.43 -8.67 -24.69
CA THR A 414 -3.53 -8.56 -23.21
C THR A 414 -3.32 -7.15 -22.63
N THR A 415 -3.47 -6.08 -23.43
CA THR A 415 -3.38 -4.70 -22.93
C THR A 415 -4.47 -3.82 -23.55
N LEU A 416 -5.09 -2.97 -22.72
CA LEU A 416 -6.02 -1.94 -23.19
C LEU A 416 -5.24 -0.94 -24.06
N PRO A 417 -5.82 -0.43 -25.16
CA PRO A 417 -5.20 0.63 -25.94
C PRO A 417 -4.94 1.84 -25.02
N ILE A 418 -3.67 2.17 -24.79
CA ILE A 418 -3.29 3.42 -24.16
C ILE A 418 -3.56 4.51 -25.20
N GLY A 419 -4.45 5.45 -24.88
CA GLY A 419 -4.90 6.49 -25.81
C GLY A 419 -3.73 7.16 -26.53
N GLY A 420 -3.67 7.01 -27.86
CA GLY A 420 -2.78 7.79 -28.74
C GLY A 420 -1.75 7.05 -29.60
N ILE A 421 -1.63 5.71 -29.56
CA ILE A 421 -0.67 5.00 -30.44
C ILE A 421 -1.39 4.46 -31.69
N ASN A 422 -1.28 5.18 -32.81
CA ASN A 422 -1.67 4.71 -34.14
C ASN A 422 -0.63 3.70 -34.65
N ASN A 423 -0.91 2.40 -34.51
CA ASN A 423 -0.12 1.32 -35.12
C ASN A 423 -0.50 1.12 -36.60
N ASN A 424 -0.09 2.04 -37.47
CA ASN A 424 -0.02 1.79 -38.91
C ASN A 424 1.45 1.72 -39.32
N ASN A 425 2.07 0.54 -39.15
CA ASN A 425 3.25 0.15 -39.91
C ASN A 425 3.32 -1.38 -39.94
N THR A 426 2.67 -1.93 -40.96
CA THR A 426 2.88 -3.28 -41.51
C THR A 426 4.37 -3.49 -41.81
N ILE A 427 5.02 -4.40 -41.07
CA ILE A 427 6.25 -5.05 -41.54
C ILE A 427 6.09 -6.56 -41.37
N ASN A 428 5.96 -7.22 -42.53
CA ASN A 428 6.08 -8.65 -42.72
C ASN A 428 7.50 -9.12 -42.41
N ASN A 429 7.65 -10.18 -41.61
CA ASN A 429 8.38 -11.41 -41.91
C ASN A 429 8.96 -12.09 -40.65
N ASN A 430 8.46 -13.30 -40.42
CA ASN A 430 9.14 -14.55 -40.04
C ASN A 430 10.50 -14.52 -39.31
N ASN A 431 10.49 -15.34 -38.25
CA ASN A 431 11.59 -16.13 -37.66
C ASN A 431 12.47 -15.50 -36.57
N ASN A 432 12.23 -16.05 -35.36
CA ASN A 432 13.17 -16.44 -34.31
C ASN A 432 14.07 -15.40 -33.61
N ASN A 433 14.05 -15.56 -32.29
CA ASN A 433 14.99 -15.13 -31.26
C ASN A 433 14.79 -13.73 -30.64
N ASN A 434 14.23 -13.77 -29.42
CA ASN A 434 14.65 -13.04 -28.22
C ASN A 434 15.57 -11.85 -28.49
N ASN A 435 14.98 -10.67 -28.64
CA ASN A 435 15.62 -9.43 -28.21
C ASN A 435 14.55 -8.52 -27.60
N ASN A 436 14.83 -8.11 -26.37
CA ASN A 436 14.06 -7.19 -25.57
C ASN A 436 13.75 -5.93 -26.38
N ASN A 437 12.51 -5.76 -26.80
CA ASN A 437 11.99 -4.50 -27.33
C ASN A 437 11.81 -3.51 -26.15
N ASN A 438 12.94 -3.04 -25.62
CA ASN A 438 13.02 -1.76 -24.92
C ASN A 438 12.87 -0.64 -25.96
N LEU A 439 11.69 -0.51 -26.57
CA LEU A 439 11.29 0.72 -27.25
C LEU A 439 11.13 1.78 -26.17
N SER A 440 12.10 2.68 -26.12
CA SER A 440 12.39 3.55 -24.99
C SER A 440 11.20 4.45 -24.61
N LEU A 441 10.67 4.25 -23.40
CA LEU A 441 9.69 5.13 -22.74
C LEU A 441 10.16 6.59 -22.64
N SER A 442 11.47 6.86 -22.77
CA SER A 442 12.03 8.22 -22.81
C SER A 442 11.44 9.09 -23.92
N ASN A 443 11.06 8.50 -25.06
CA ASN A 443 10.48 9.27 -26.17
C ASN A 443 9.02 9.67 -25.91
N PHE A 444 8.29 8.98 -25.03
CA PHE A 444 6.91 9.32 -24.71
C PHE A 444 6.83 10.47 -23.70
N ILE A 445 7.67 10.45 -22.66
CA ILE A 445 7.71 11.49 -21.61
C ILE A 445 8.08 12.87 -22.21
N ASN A 446 8.97 12.92 -23.20
CA ASN A 446 9.41 14.17 -23.81
C ASN A 446 8.43 14.81 -24.81
N SER A 447 7.34 14.12 -25.21
CA SER A 447 6.42 14.67 -26.23
C SER A 447 5.27 15.49 -25.66
N LYS A 448 5.06 15.50 -24.33
CA LYS A 448 3.95 16.20 -23.67
C LYS A 448 4.29 16.88 -22.33
N LEU A 449 5.56 16.91 -21.94
CA LEU A 449 6.08 17.98 -21.06
C LEU A 449 6.27 19.23 -21.92
#